data_AF-X1CBG1-F1
#
_entry.id   AF-X1CBG1-F1
#
_cell.length_a   1.000
_cell.length_b   1.000
_cell.length_c   1.000
_cell.angle_alpha   90.00
_cell.angle_beta   90.00
_cell.angle_gamma   90.00
#
_symmetry.space_group_name_H-M   'P 1'
#
loop_
_entity.id
_entity.type
_entity.pdbx_description
1 polymer ?
#
loop_
_entity_poly.entity_id
_entity_poly.type
_entity_poly.pdbx_seq_one_letter_code
_entity_poly.pdbx_strand_id
1 'polypeptide(L)'
;AAAASLSGLRSLTCMKHVGLNVASDAFMTYLYVGCRGGHVIVSADDPYCHSSQNEQDNRYFAIFASAPMLEPTTPEEAKEMTRLGFEISEELQSPILLRTTTRLNHARGAVYLNNIKKSRGKGHFEKSPMLVTTPAIARARHPELLKMMERAEKLSEKSPFNEIINVGKPVDLGIVTSGVAFNYVREVVDDLRLNVRILKLGMTHPLPRKMCEKFINSCKQIVIVEELEPILENQFKEMLFDLGKDVKLYGKSTGHFSRLYEYNLDIVAE
;
A
#
# COMPACT_ATOMS: atom_id res chain seq x y z
N ALA A 1 -18.47 -1.09 9.94
CA ALA A 1 -17.38 -0.14 10.20
C ALA A 1 -17.65 1.26 9.63
N ALA A 2 -17.92 1.43 8.33
CA ALA A 2 -18.16 2.74 7.70
C ALA A 2 -19.18 3.63 8.44
N ALA A 3 -20.33 3.09 8.88
CA ALA A 3 -21.31 3.84 9.66
C ALA A 3 -20.77 4.41 10.99
N ALA A 4 -19.90 3.66 11.68
CA ALA A 4 -19.25 4.15 12.90
C ALA A 4 -18.28 5.30 12.60
N SER A 5 -17.52 5.18 11.50
CA SER A 5 -16.64 6.27 11.03
C SER A 5 -17.41 7.52 10.62
N LEU A 6 -18.50 7.38 9.87
CA LEU A 6 -19.40 8.50 9.55
C LEU A 6 -20.04 9.12 10.80
N SER A 7 -20.14 8.36 11.89
CA SER A 7 -20.62 8.85 13.19
C SER A 7 -19.50 9.44 14.06
N GLY A 8 -18.30 9.67 13.52
CA GLY A 8 -17.17 10.30 14.22
C GLY A 8 -16.30 9.36 15.06
N LEU A 9 -16.52 8.04 15.01
CA LEU A 9 -15.73 7.05 15.75
C LEU A 9 -14.65 6.41 14.87
N ARG A 10 -13.47 6.13 15.43
CA ARG A 10 -12.48 5.27 14.75
C ARG A 10 -13.07 3.88 14.59
N SER A 11 -12.92 3.31 13.40
CA SER A 11 -13.36 1.95 13.12
C SER A 11 -12.32 1.18 12.32
N LEU A 12 -12.18 -0.12 12.59
CA LEU A 12 -11.38 -1.03 11.81
C LEU A 12 -12.28 -2.14 11.30
N THR A 13 -12.08 -2.55 10.06
CA THR A 13 -12.67 -3.78 9.52
C THR A 13 -11.56 -4.63 8.94
N CYS A 14 -11.65 -5.94 9.09
CA CYS A 14 -10.70 -6.88 8.51
C CYS A 14 -11.43 -7.89 7.66
N MET A 15 -10.87 -8.19 6.50
CA MET A 15 -11.39 -9.19 5.57
C MET A 15 -10.26 -9.75 4.72
N LYS A 16 -10.45 -10.96 4.18
CA LYS A 16 -9.61 -11.44 3.08
C LYS A 16 -9.89 -10.65 1.80
N HIS A 17 -9.03 -10.79 0.81
CA HIS A 17 -9.15 -10.15 -0.50
C HIS A 17 -10.53 -10.35 -1.16
N VAL A 18 -11.07 -11.58 -1.13
CA VAL A 18 -12.44 -11.88 -1.62
C VAL A 18 -13.52 -11.10 -0.88
N GLY A 19 -13.32 -10.76 0.39
CA GLY A 19 -14.27 -9.96 1.17
C GLY A 19 -14.32 -8.52 0.68
N LEU A 20 -13.18 -7.94 0.29
CA LEU A 20 -13.14 -6.60 -0.30
C LEU A 20 -13.78 -6.60 -1.69
N ASN A 21 -13.60 -7.68 -2.45
CA ASN A 21 -14.29 -7.90 -3.72
C ASN A 21 -15.82 -7.92 -3.54
N VAL A 22 -16.33 -8.70 -2.58
CA VAL A 22 -17.76 -8.70 -2.23
C VAL A 22 -18.25 -7.31 -1.81
N ALA A 23 -17.41 -6.54 -1.12
CA ALA A 23 -17.73 -5.18 -0.67
C ALA A 23 -17.42 -4.08 -1.71
N SER A 24 -16.98 -4.43 -2.93
CA SER A 24 -16.37 -3.48 -3.87
C SER A 24 -17.29 -2.33 -4.27
N ASP A 25 -18.56 -2.61 -4.59
CA ASP A 25 -19.54 -1.57 -4.95
C ASP A 25 -19.71 -0.51 -3.84
N ALA A 26 -19.88 -0.99 -2.60
CA ALA A 26 -19.96 -0.13 -1.44
C ALA A 26 -18.65 0.62 -1.17
N PHE A 27 -17.50 -0.05 -1.37
CA PHE A 27 -16.17 0.53 -1.22
C PHE A 27 -15.93 1.69 -2.20
N MET A 28 -16.23 1.50 -3.50
CA MET A 28 -16.10 2.53 -4.53
C MET A 28 -16.91 3.79 -4.16
N THR A 29 -18.17 3.59 -3.75
CA THR A 29 -19.04 4.68 -3.31
C THR A 29 -18.53 5.35 -2.03
N TYR A 30 -17.96 4.55 -1.12
CA TYR A 30 -17.48 5.03 0.16
C TYR A 30 -16.32 6.02 0.02
N LEU A 31 -15.44 5.85 -0.99
CA LEU A 31 -14.36 6.80 -1.27
C LEU A 31 -14.88 8.18 -1.70
N TYR A 32 -16.04 8.25 -2.37
CA TYR A 32 -16.67 9.52 -2.74
C TYR A 32 -17.27 10.28 -1.55
N VAL A 33 -17.89 9.56 -0.60
CA VAL A 33 -18.52 10.20 0.57
C VAL A 33 -17.51 10.46 1.69
N GLY A 34 -16.44 9.67 1.74
CA GLY A 34 -15.38 9.77 2.72
C GLY A 34 -15.76 9.25 4.10
N CYS A 35 -14.86 9.46 5.06
CA CYS A 35 -15.01 9.04 6.44
C CYS A 35 -14.66 10.20 7.39
N ARG A 36 -15.23 10.21 8.61
CA ARG A 36 -15.04 11.32 9.57
C ARG A 36 -14.18 10.94 10.76
N GLY A 37 -14.50 9.79 11.38
CA GLY A 37 -13.82 9.30 12.58
C GLY A 37 -12.52 8.56 12.32
N GLY A 38 -12.11 8.40 11.06
CA GLY A 38 -11.01 7.51 10.65
C GLY A 38 -11.49 6.07 10.44
N HIS A 39 -11.05 5.44 9.36
CA HIS A 39 -11.37 4.05 9.05
C HIS A 39 -10.17 3.36 8.39
N VAL A 40 -9.67 2.30 9.03
CA VAL A 40 -8.67 1.40 8.44
C VAL A 40 -9.37 0.11 8.01
N ILE A 41 -9.20 -0.25 6.74
CA ILE A 41 -9.71 -1.49 6.15
C ILE A 41 -8.52 -2.41 5.94
N VAL A 42 -8.42 -3.47 6.73
CA VAL A 42 -7.40 -4.51 6.56
C VAL A 42 -7.85 -5.47 5.47
N SER A 43 -7.10 -5.51 4.37
CA SER A 43 -7.29 -6.48 3.27
C SER A 43 -6.17 -7.51 3.31
N ALA A 44 -6.52 -8.76 3.61
CA ALA A 44 -5.58 -9.88 3.62
C ALA A 44 -5.60 -10.61 2.27
N ASP A 45 -4.59 -10.34 1.46
CA ASP A 45 -4.34 -11.05 0.21
C ASP A 45 -3.71 -12.41 0.53
N ASP A 46 -3.98 -13.42 -0.30
CA ASP A 46 -3.52 -14.80 -0.08
C ASP A 46 -2.74 -15.30 -1.30
N PRO A 47 -1.49 -14.83 -1.50
CA PRO A 47 -0.61 -15.39 -2.52
C PRO A 47 -0.56 -16.91 -2.40
N TYR A 48 -0.53 -17.59 -3.53
CA TYR A 48 -0.59 -19.06 -3.65
C TYR A 48 -1.89 -19.72 -3.15
N CYS A 49 -2.94 -18.95 -2.81
CA CYS A 49 -4.24 -19.48 -2.39
C CYS A 49 -4.16 -20.48 -1.21
N HIS A 50 -3.44 -20.18 -0.13
CA HIS A 50 -3.31 -21.13 0.98
C HIS A 50 -4.66 -21.55 1.58
N SER A 51 -5.64 -20.64 1.58
CA SER A 51 -6.97 -20.91 2.14
C SER A 51 -8.06 -20.09 1.44
N SER A 52 -7.86 -19.79 0.16
CA SER A 52 -8.76 -19.02 -0.69
C SER A 52 -9.06 -19.75 -1.99
N GLN A 53 -10.18 -19.40 -2.62
CA GLN A 53 -10.62 -19.99 -3.88
C GLN A 53 -9.87 -19.41 -5.09
N ASN A 54 -9.26 -18.24 -4.96
CA ASN A 54 -8.47 -17.57 -5.99
C ASN A 54 -7.43 -16.61 -5.40
N GLU A 55 -6.47 -16.20 -6.23
CA GLU A 55 -5.55 -15.10 -5.93
C GLU A 55 -6.18 -13.80 -6.41
N GLN A 56 -6.11 -12.76 -5.57
CA GLN A 56 -6.47 -11.40 -5.96
C GLN A 56 -5.44 -10.44 -5.38
N ASP A 57 -4.95 -9.55 -6.23
CA ASP A 57 -4.10 -8.46 -5.82
C ASP A 57 -4.96 -7.21 -5.59
N ASN A 58 -5.28 -6.95 -4.32
CA ASN A 58 -6.20 -5.87 -3.98
C ASN A 58 -5.59 -4.47 -4.10
N ARG A 59 -4.31 -4.37 -4.50
CA ARG A 59 -3.76 -3.10 -4.98
C ARG A 59 -4.52 -2.58 -6.20
N TYR A 60 -5.13 -3.46 -7.00
CA TYR A 60 -6.06 -3.03 -8.05
C TYR A 60 -7.30 -2.32 -7.53
N PHE A 61 -7.86 -2.73 -6.38
CA PHE A 61 -8.97 -2.00 -5.77
C PHE A 61 -8.53 -0.63 -5.25
N ALA A 62 -7.29 -0.51 -4.74
CA ALA A 62 -6.73 0.77 -4.34
C ALA A 62 -6.67 1.74 -5.54
N ILE A 63 -6.12 1.29 -6.66
CA ILE A 63 -6.03 2.07 -7.90
C ILE A 63 -7.42 2.39 -8.45
N PHE A 64 -8.30 1.39 -8.53
CA PHE A 64 -9.63 1.55 -9.13
C PHE A 64 -10.52 2.51 -8.32
N ALA A 65 -10.44 2.46 -6.99
CA ALA A 65 -11.24 3.31 -6.11
C ALA A 65 -10.60 4.68 -5.80
N SER A 66 -9.35 4.91 -6.20
CA SER A 66 -8.53 6.02 -5.68
C SER A 66 -8.46 6.00 -4.15
N ALA A 67 -8.09 4.84 -3.58
CA ALA A 67 -8.04 4.62 -2.15
C ALA A 67 -6.60 4.55 -1.63
N PRO A 68 -6.19 5.43 -0.70
CA PRO A 68 -4.84 5.39 -0.16
C PRO A 68 -4.56 4.07 0.56
N MET A 69 -3.34 3.55 0.43
CA MET A 69 -3.00 2.20 0.84
C MET A 69 -1.60 2.10 1.45
N LEU A 70 -1.52 1.40 2.58
CA LEU A 70 -0.31 1.07 3.31
C LEU A 70 -0.01 -0.43 3.22
N GLU A 71 1.28 -0.78 3.16
CA GLU A 71 1.79 -2.16 3.02
C GLU A 71 2.89 -2.45 4.05
N PRO A 72 2.53 -2.95 5.25
CA PRO A 72 3.49 -3.34 6.27
C PRO A 72 4.34 -4.52 5.85
N THR A 73 5.57 -4.53 6.36
CA THR A 73 6.54 -5.60 6.12
C THR A 73 6.72 -6.52 7.34
N THR A 74 6.43 -6.02 8.55
CA THR A 74 6.63 -6.74 9.82
C THR A 74 5.43 -6.56 10.74
N PRO A 75 5.25 -7.42 11.78
CA PRO A 75 4.19 -7.24 12.76
C PRO A 75 4.23 -5.87 13.47
N GLU A 76 5.42 -5.34 13.74
CA GLU A 76 5.61 -4.01 14.33
C GLU A 76 5.15 -2.90 13.37
N GLU A 77 5.49 -3.01 12.08
CA GLU A 77 5.01 -2.07 11.07
C GLU A 77 3.50 -2.17 10.87
N ALA A 78 2.92 -3.37 10.88
CA ALA A 78 1.46 -3.53 10.77
C ALA A 78 0.74 -2.76 11.89
N LYS A 79 1.28 -2.83 13.12
CA LYS A 79 0.78 -2.07 14.27
C LYS A 79 0.97 -0.56 14.10
N GLU A 80 2.17 -0.09 13.74
CA GLU A 80 2.44 1.35 13.57
C GLU A 80 1.71 1.96 12.35
N MET A 81 1.65 1.25 11.23
CA MET A 81 0.89 1.66 10.06
C MET A 81 -0.62 1.66 10.30
N THR A 82 -1.15 0.76 11.15
CA THR A 82 -2.56 0.85 11.58
C THR A 82 -2.79 2.14 12.37
N ARG A 83 -1.90 2.47 13.31
CA ARG A 83 -1.98 3.69 14.12
C ARG A 83 -1.90 4.95 13.25
N LEU A 84 -0.90 5.04 12.37
CA LEU A 84 -0.72 6.14 11.43
C LEU A 84 -1.88 6.19 10.42
N GLY A 85 -2.37 5.03 9.97
CA GLY A 85 -3.48 4.91 9.04
C GLY A 85 -4.75 5.58 9.55
N PHE A 86 -5.04 5.51 10.86
CA PHE A 86 -6.14 6.29 11.45
C PHE A 86 -5.90 7.81 11.37
N GLU A 87 -4.68 8.27 11.56
CA GLU A 87 -4.33 9.69 11.51
C GLU A 87 -4.42 10.21 10.06
N ILE A 88 -3.84 9.47 9.10
CA ILE A 88 -3.96 9.74 7.66
C ILE A 88 -5.43 9.72 7.22
N SER A 89 -6.21 8.74 7.67
CA SER A 89 -7.63 8.61 7.33
C SER A 89 -8.45 9.83 7.78
N GLU A 90 -8.16 10.35 8.97
CA GLU A 90 -8.82 11.54 9.53
C GLU A 90 -8.41 12.80 8.77
N GLU A 91 -7.13 12.96 8.43
CA GLU A 91 -6.63 14.11 7.67
C GLU A 91 -7.19 14.13 6.24
N LEU A 92 -7.24 12.97 5.58
CA LEU A 92 -7.75 12.83 4.23
C LEU A 92 -9.28 12.80 4.19
N GLN A 93 -9.95 12.56 5.32
CA GLN A 93 -11.37 12.23 5.42
C GLN A 93 -11.76 11.07 4.50
N SER A 94 -10.90 10.05 4.42
CA SER A 94 -11.02 8.92 3.49
C SER A 94 -10.59 7.63 4.19
N PRO A 95 -11.23 6.47 3.92
CA PRO A 95 -10.72 5.20 4.42
C PRO A 95 -9.33 4.88 3.87
N ILE A 96 -8.54 4.16 4.66
CA ILE A 96 -7.20 3.69 4.29
C ILE A 96 -7.22 2.18 4.18
N LEU A 97 -6.73 1.66 3.07
CA LEU A 97 -6.44 0.24 2.93
C LEU A 97 -5.12 -0.07 3.65
N LEU A 98 -5.14 -1.08 4.51
CA LEU A 98 -3.95 -1.71 5.05
C LEU A 98 -3.86 -3.10 4.43
N ARG A 99 -3.03 -3.24 3.39
CA ARG A 99 -2.87 -4.52 2.69
C ARG A 99 -1.86 -5.39 3.44
N THR A 100 -2.21 -6.64 3.64
CA THR A 100 -1.36 -7.66 4.26
C THR A 100 -1.34 -8.90 3.38
N THR A 101 -0.29 -9.71 3.47
CA THR A 101 -0.21 -11.02 2.80
C THR A 101 -0.07 -12.15 3.81
N THR A 102 -0.27 -13.39 3.38
CA THR A 102 -0.29 -14.60 4.21
C THR A 102 0.93 -14.68 5.15
N ARG A 103 2.15 -14.46 4.64
CA ARG A 103 3.37 -14.51 5.47
C ARG A 103 3.38 -13.51 6.60
N LEU A 104 2.95 -12.27 6.35
CA LEU A 104 2.85 -11.27 7.41
C LEU A 104 1.79 -11.68 8.46
N ASN A 105 0.64 -12.18 8.01
CA ASN A 105 -0.47 -12.56 8.89
C ASN A 105 -0.16 -13.78 9.78
N HIS A 106 0.78 -14.64 9.36
CA HIS A 106 1.27 -15.79 10.13
C HIS A 106 2.63 -15.54 10.81
N ALA A 107 3.22 -14.36 10.67
CA ALA A 107 4.47 -14.00 11.34
C ALA A 107 4.24 -13.65 12.81
N ARG A 108 5.31 -13.81 13.62
CA ARG A 108 5.37 -13.38 15.01
C ARG A 108 6.61 -12.53 15.21
N GLY A 109 6.49 -11.46 15.99
CA GLY A 109 7.60 -10.58 16.33
C GLY A 109 7.30 -9.80 17.59
N ALA A 110 8.33 -9.32 18.27
CA ALA A 110 8.16 -8.40 19.39
C ALA A 110 7.60 -7.07 18.87
N VAL A 111 6.68 -6.47 19.63
CA VAL A 111 6.07 -5.18 19.30
C VAL A 111 6.16 -4.23 20.48
N TYR A 112 6.38 -2.95 20.21
CA TYR A 112 6.45 -1.93 21.25
C TYR A 112 5.06 -1.35 21.50
N LEU A 113 4.56 -1.45 22.73
CA LEU A 113 3.26 -0.89 23.08
C LEU A 113 3.42 0.55 23.59
N ASN A 114 2.82 1.49 22.86
CA ASN A 114 2.67 2.87 23.28
C ASN A 114 1.45 3.02 24.20
N ASN A 115 1.35 4.17 24.89
CA ASN A 115 0.17 4.49 25.71
C ASN A 115 -1.12 4.42 24.90
N ILE A 116 -2.05 3.58 25.32
CA ILE A 116 -3.34 3.39 24.66
C ILE A 116 -4.19 4.65 24.86
N LYS A 117 -4.54 5.32 23.75
CA LYS A 117 -5.46 6.46 23.77
C LYS A 117 -6.87 5.98 24.15
N LYS A 118 -7.58 6.74 24.99
CA LYS A 118 -8.98 6.46 25.32
C LYS A 118 -9.86 6.55 24.07
N SER A 119 -10.89 5.71 24.03
CA SER A 119 -11.93 5.76 22.98
C SER A 119 -12.66 7.11 22.99
N ARG A 120 -13.14 7.53 21.81
CA ARG A 120 -13.88 8.79 21.60
C ARG A 120 -15.30 8.78 22.20
N GLY A 121 -15.72 7.70 22.84
CA GLY A 121 -17.03 7.61 23.48
C GLY A 121 -18.15 7.29 22.49
N LYS A 122 -19.28 8.00 22.56
CA LYS A 122 -20.47 7.75 21.72
C LYS A 122 -20.36 8.50 20.40
N GLY A 123 -20.68 7.82 19.30
CA GLY A 123 -20.75 8.42 17.96
C GLY A 123 -22.05 9.19 17.76
N HIS A 124 -22.02 10.17 16.86
CA HIS A 124 -23.20 10.91 16.43
C HIS A 124 -23.23 10.99 14.90
N PHE A 125 -24.29 10.46 14.30
CA PHE A 125 -24.48 10.52 12.86
C PHE A 125 -25.18 11.83 12.46
N GLU A 126 -24.48 12.64 11.69
CA GLU A 126 -25.03 13.86 11.12
C GLU A 126 -25.57 13.58 9.71
N LYS A 127 -26.87 13.82 9.52
CA LYS A 127 -27.51 13.65 8.21
C LYS A 127 -27.02 14.73 7.25
N SER A 128 -26.63 14.33 6.04
CA SER A 128 -26.27 15.26 4.97
C SER A 128 -26.70 14.69 3.61
N PRO A 129 -27.34 15.49 2.73
CA PRO A 129 -27.61 15.09 1.35
C PRO A 129 -26.35 14.68 0.58
N MET A 130 -25.19 15.22 0.97
CA MET A 130 -23.90 14.90 0.36
C MET A 130 -23.40 13.47 0.66
N LEU A 131 -24.08 12.74 1.55
CA LEU A 131 -23.82 11.32 1.82
C LEU A 131 -24.65 10.38 0.92
N VAL A 132 -25.56 10.93 0.10
CA VAL A 132 -26.37 10.17 -0.85
C VAL A 132 -25.78 10.36 -2.25
N THR A 133 -25.05 9.36 -2.74
CA THR A 133 -24.28 9.40 -3.99
C THR A 133 -25.12 9.23 -5.24
N THR A 134 -26.16 10.05 -5.37
CA THR A 134 -26.83 10.25 -6.66
C THR A 134 -25.84 10.78 -7.71
N PRO A 135 -26.11 10.64 -9.01
CA PRO A 135 -25.17 11.09 -10.05
C PRO A 135 -24.74 12.56 -9.93
N ALA A 136 -25.63 13.45 -9.47
CA ALA A 136 -25.29 14.86 -9.25
C ALA A 136 -24.26 15.03 -8.12
N ILE A 137 -24.44 14.32 -7.00
CA ILE A 137 -23.51 14.34 -5.86
C ILE A 137 -22.19 13.67 -6.23
N ALA A 138 -22.22 12.53 -6.94
CA ALA A 138 -21.01 11.84 -7.38
C ALA A 138 -20.13 12.73 -8.27
N ARG A 139 -20.73 13.43 -9.24
CA ARG A 139 -20.00 14.40 -10.08
C ARG A 139 -19.39 15.55 -9.27
N ALA A 140 -20.07 16.02 -8.23
CA ALA A 140 -19.54 17.06 -7.35
C ALA A 140 -18.43 16.55 -6.42
N ARG A 141 -18.45 15.25 -6.06
CA ARG A 141 -17.47 14.62 -5.17
C ARG A 141 -16.21 14.13 -5.88
N HIS A 142 -16.28 13.83 -7.18
CA HIS A 142 -15.12 13.34 -7.93
C HIS A 142 -13.91 14.30 -7.88
N PRO A 143 -14.05 15.64 -8.09
CA PRO A 143 -12.91 16.55 -7.94
C PRO A 143 -12.30 16.53 -6.53
N GLU A 144 -13.13 16.34 -5.49
CA GLU A 144 -12.65 16.24 -4.11
C GLU A 144 -11.89 14.93 -3.85
N LEU A 145 -12.29 13.84 -4.50
CA LEU A 145 -11.56 12.57 -4.47
C LEU A 145 -10.16 12.72 -5.10
N LEU A 146 -10.05 13.42 -6.23
CA LEU A 146 -8.76 13.67 -6.88
C LEU A 146 -7.86 14.58 -6.01
N LYS A 147 -8.40 15.65 -5.44
CA LYS A 147 -7.67 16.50 -4.48
C LYS A 147 -7.26 15.72 -3.23
N MET A 148 -8.07 14.76 -2.78
CA MET A 148 -7.71 13.87 -1.68
C MET A 148 -6.49 13.02 -2.05
N MET A 149 -6.42 12.48 -3.27
CA MET A 149 -5.26 11.74 -3.76
C MET A 149 -3.99 12.61 -3.85
N GLU A 150 -4.10 13.86 -4.31
CA GLU A 150 -2.96 14.80 -4.28
C GLU A 150 -2.45 15.06 -2.86
N ARG A 151 -3.35 15.13 -1.87
CA ARG A 151 -2.96 15.23 -0.44
C ARG A 151 -2.35 13.93 0.06
N ALA A 152 -2.89 12.78 -0.34
CA ALA A 152 -2.35 11.47 0.00
C ALA A 152 -0.94 11.26 -0.55
N GLU A 153 -0.65 11.76 -1.75
CA GLU A 153 0.70 11.71 -2.34
C GLU A 153 1.69 12.54 -1.51
N LYS A 154 1.31 13.74 -1.09
CA LYS A 154 2.13 14.57 -0.18
C LYS A 154 2.40 13.90 1.16
N LEU A 155 1.46 13.09 1.66
CA LEU A 155 1.65 12.26 2.85
C LEU A 155 2.57 11.07 2.57
N SER A 156 2.43 10.42 1.41
CA SER A 156 3.31 9.34 0.95
C SER A 156 4.77 9.80 0.86
N GLU A 157 5.03 10.98 0.31
CA GLU A 157 6.38 11.60 0.23
C GLU A 157 7.04 11.81 1.59
N LYS A 158 6.25 12.00 2.64
CA LYS A 158 6.71 12.24 4.01
C LYS A 158 6.58 11.01 4.89
N SER A 159 6.08 9.91 4.36
CA SER A 159 5.82 8.70 5.13
C SER A 159 7.13 8.16 5.70
N PRO A 160 7.21 7.89 7.02
CA PRO A 160 8.40 7.28 7.61
C PRO A 160 8.60 5.83 7.16
N PHE A 161 7.62 5.26 6.44
CA PHE A 161 7.68 3.89 5.93
C PHE A 161 8.15 3.79 4.48
N ASN A 162 8.39 4.92 3.81
CA ASN A 162 9.02 4.96 2.51
C ASN A 162 10.50 5.31 2.72
N GLU A 163 11.41 4.43 2.31
CA GLU A 163 12.83 4.56 2.63
C GLU A 163 13.71 4.14 1.46
N ILE A 164 14.79 4.90 1.23
CA ILE A 164 15.89 4.51 0.36
C ILE A 164 17.05 4.06 1.24
N ILE A 165 17.36 2.77 1.19
CA ILE A 165 18.42 2.12 1.98
C ILE A 165 19.61 1.85 1.07
N ASN A 166 20.81 2.27 1.49
CA ASN A 166 22.06 1.93 0.79
C ASN A 166 22.73 0.74 1.48
N VAL A 167 22.98 -0.33 0.74
CA VAL A 167 23.77 -1.48 1.23
C VAL A 167 25.12 -1.48 0.55
N GLY A 168 26.19 -1.52 1.35
CA GLY A 168 27.55 -1.43 0.84
C GLY A 168 27.83 -0.09 0.15
N LYS A 169 28.45 -0.14 -1.04
CA LYS A 169 28.76 1.02 -1.89
C LYS A 169 28.00 0.91 -3.22
N PRO A 170 26.69 1.17 -3.25
CA PRO A 170 25.89 0.99 -4.44
C PRO A 170 26.31 1.98 -5.53
N VAL A 171 26.49 1.46 -6.75
CA VAL A 171 26.88 2.26 -7.91
C VAL A 171 25.69 2.42 -8.85
N ASP A 172 25.20 1.31 -9.40
CA ASP A 172 24.28 1.32 -10.55
C ASP A 172 22.98 0.51 -10.35
N LEU A 173 22.93 -0.39 -9.36
CA LEU A 173 21.83 -1.34 -9.16
C LEU A 173 20.87 -0.89 -8.05
N GLY A 174 19.60 -0.74 -8.42
CA GLY A 174 18.48 -0.47 -7.53
C GLY A 174 17.53 -1.66 -7.41
N ILE A 175 16.92 -1.84 -6.24
CA ILE A 175 15.82 -2.78 -6.00
C ILE A 175 14.62 -1.99 -5.46
N VAL A 176 13.43 -2.16 -6.03
CA VAL A 176 12.18 -1.59 -5.50
C VAL A 176 11.32 -2.72 -4.97
N THR A 177 10.79 -2.56 -3.76
CA THR A 177 9.99 -3.59 -3.10
C THR A 177 9.01 -3.00 -2.09
N SER A 178 7.97 -3.76 -1.75
CA SER A 178 6.98 -3.42 -0.73
C SER A 178 6.50 -4.69 0.01
N GLY A 179 5.87 -4.50 1.16
CA GLY A 179 5.32 -5.60 1.96
C GLY A 179 6.38 -6.65 2.34
N VAL A 180 5.97 -7.92 2.46
CA VAL A 180 6.86 -8.99 2.93
C VAL A 180 8.05 -9.26 2.01
N ALA A 181 7.95 -8.92 0.72
CA ALA A 181 9.02 -9.08 -0.26
C ALA A 181 10.30 -8.33 0.14
N PHE A 182 10.17 -7.22 0.88
CA PHE A 182 11.31 -6.50 1.43
C PHE A 182 12.19 -7.39 2.33
N ASN A 183 11.58 -8.24 3.16
CA ASN A 183 12.35 -9.10 4.06
C ASN A 183 13.22 -10.09 3.27
N TYR A 184 12.67 -10.68 2.22
CA TYR A 184 13.43 -11.58 1.33
C TYR A 184 14.56 -10.84 0.62
N VAL A 185 14.26 -9.65 0.06
CA VAL A 185 15.28 -8.80 -0.59
C VAL A 185 16.40 -8.46 0.38
N ARG A 186 16.08 -8.08 1.63
CA ARG A 186 17.07 -7.74 2.65
C ARG A 186 18.00 -8.91 2.94
N GLU A 187 17.43 -10.08 3.18
CA GLU A 187 18.19 -11.29 3.51
C GLU A 187 19.09 -11.72 2.35
N VAL A 188 18.55 -11.80 1.12
CA VAL A 188 19.32 -12.15 -0.08
C VAL A 188 20.46 -11.16 -0.35
N VAL A 189 20.19 -9.86 -0.21
CA VAL A 189 21.22 -8.81 -0.40
C VAL A 189 22.35 -8.96 0.61
N ASP A 190 22.04 -9.26 1.87
CA ASP A 190 23.03 -9.43 2.92
C ASP A 190 23.82 -10.74 2.74
N ASP A 191 23.16 -11.85 2.39
CA ASP A 191 23.76 -13.17 2.16
C ASP A 191 24.70 -13.18 0.94
N LEU A 192 24.26 -12.58 -0.17
CA LEU A 192 25.06 -12.45 -1.39
C LEU A 192 26.04 -11.27 -1.34
N ARG A 193 26.04 -10.48 -0.25
CA ARG A 193 26.90 -9.29 -0.04
C ARG A 193 26.83 -8.29 -1.19
N LEU A 194 25.61 -8.03 -1.67
CA LEU A 194 25.39 -7.15 -2.82
C LEU A 194 25.59 -5.67 -2.44
N ASN A 195 26.01 -4.88 -3.42
CA ASN A 195 26.12 -3.42 -3.29
C ASN A 195 24.94 -2.77 -4.03
N VAL A 196 23.82 -2.58 -3.33
CA VAL A 196 22.56 -2.13 -3.95
C VAL A 196 21.89 -1.00 -3.19
N ARG A 197 21.06 -0.25 -3.91
CA ARG A 197 20.12 0.70 -3.33
C ARG A 197 18.74 0.07 -3.26
N ILE A 198 18.10 0.01 -2.10
CA ILE A 198 16.77 -0.57 -1.93
C ILE A 198 15.78 0.57 -1.68
N LEU A 199 14.77 0.71 -2.52
CA LEU A 199 13.59 1.53 -2.25
C LEU A 199 12.52 0.64 -1.65
N LYS A 200 12.33 0.77 -0.35
CA LYS A 200 11.22 0.16 0.37
C LYS A 200 10.03 1.11 0.36
N LEU A 201 8.89 0.63 -0.11
CA LEU A 201 7.64 1.37 -0.13
C LEU A 201 6.67 0.81 0.92
N GLY A 202 6.33 1.62 1.91
CA GLY A 202 5.29 1.32 2.90
C GLY A 202 3.94 1.95 2.57
N MET A 203 3.91 2.94 1.67
CA MET A 203 2.67 3.46 1.07
C MET A 203 2.77 3.30 -0.44
N THR A 204 1.99 2.38 -1.00
CA THR A 204 2.07 2.00 -2.42
C THR A 204 0.94 2.55 -3.27
N HIS A 205 -0.07 3.16 -2.65
CA HIS A 205 -1.02 3.99 -3.38
C HIS A 205 -1.43 5.22 -2.56
N PRO A 206 -1.25 6.45 -3.09
CA PRO A 206 -0.33 6.79 -4.19
C PRO A 206 1.14 6.53 -3.81
N LEU A 207 1.98 6.33 -4.84
CA LEU A 207 3.44 6.27 -4.69
C LEU A 207 4.02 7.65 -4.32
N PRO A 208 5.15 7.71 -3.60
CA PRO A 208 5.90 8.94 -3.38
C PRO A 208 6.68 9.30 -4.66
N ARG A 209 6.02 9.93 -5.63
CA ARG A 209 6.55 10.15 -6.99
C ARG A 209 7.94 10.79 -6.99
N LYS A 210 8.20 11.85 -6.22
CA LYS A 210 9.51 12.52 -6.15
C LYS A 210 10.58 11.61 -5.57
N MET A 211 10.26 10.82 -4.55
CA MET A 211 11.20 9.82 -4.02
C MET A 211 11.51 8.74 -5.06
N CYS A 212 10.50 8.25 -5.79
CA CYS A 212 10.66 7.28 -6.87
C CYS A 212 11.52 7.85 -8.02
N GLU A 213 11.25 9.08 -8.48
CA GLU A 213 12.04 9.76 -9.52
C GLU A 213 13.49 9.98 -9.07
N LYS A 214 13.71 10.37 -7.81
CA LYS A 214 15.07 10.50 -7.25
C LYS A 214 15.79 9.15 -7.24
N PHE A 215 15.09 8.08 -6.89
CA PHE A 215 15.64 6.72 -6.90
C PHE A 215 16.00 6.29 -8.33
N ILE A 216 15.09 6.49 -9.29
CA ILE A 216 15.31 6.21 -10.72
C ILE A 216 16.56 6.93 -11.24
N ASN A 217 16.69 8.22 -10.93
CA ASN A 217 17.85 9.02 -11.35
C ASN A 217 19.18 8.57 -10.75
N SER A 218 19.16 7.73 -9.71
CA SER A 218 20.35 7.21 -9.04
C SER A 218 20.76 5.80 -9.48
N CYS A 219 20.05 5.19 -10.43
CA CYS A 219 20.27 3.81 -10.87
C CYS A 219 20.44 3.72 -12.39
N LYS A 220 21.20 2.72 -12.89
CA LYS A 220 21.20 2.31 -14.30
C LYS A 220 20.36 1.06 -14.55
N GLN A 221 20.17 0.26 -13.51
CA GLN A 221 19.38 -0.96 -13.53
C GLN A 221 18.48 -0.98 -12.29
N ILE A 222 17.22 -1.35 -12.46
CA ILE A 222 16.26 -1.49 -11.37
C ILE A 222 15.62 -2.87 -11.46
N VAL A 223 15.59 -3.56 -10.32
CA VAL A 223 14.87 -4.82 -10.15
C VAL A 223 13.62 -4.55 -9.30
N ILE A 224 12.46 -4.95 -9.79
CA ILE A 224 11.19 -4.82 -9.06
C ILE A 224 10.84 -6.16 -8.43
N VAL A 225 10.81 -6.20 -7.10
CA VAL A 225 10.47 -7.39 -6.32
C VAL A 225 9.18 -7.12 -5.56
N GLU A 226 8.06 -7.58 -6.13
CA GLU A 226 6.72 -7.44 -5.58
C GLU A 226 5.94 -8.76 -5.71
N GLU A 227 5.07 -9.08 -4.76
CA GLU A 227 4.23 -10.30 -4.83
C GLU A 227 3.04 -10.11 -5.80
N LEU A 228 2.42 -11.20 -6.25
CA LEU A 228 1.21 -11.22 -7.11
C LEU A 228 1.38 -10.52 -8.46
N GLU A 229 0.82 -9.32 -8.65
CA GLU A 229 0.75 -8.65 -9.94
C GLU A 229 1.88 -7.62 -10.13
N PRO A 230 2.25 -7.23 -11.37
CA PRO A 230 3.33 -6.28 -11.64
C PRO A 230 2.89 -4.82 -11.46
N ILE A 231 2.33 -4.46 -10.30
CA ILE A 231 1.75 -3.14 -10.06
C ILE A 231 2.84 -2.08 -9.96
N LEU A 232 3.83 -2.27 -9.08
CA LEU A 232 4.96 -1.35 -8.94
C LEU A 232 5.77 -1.33 -10.22
N GLU A 233 5.99 -2.47 -10.85
CA GLU A 233 6.73 -2.56 -12.12
C GLU A 233 6.08 -1.70 -13.20
N ASN A 234 4.76 -1.79 -13.36
CA ASN A 234 4.03 -0.99 -14.34
C ASN A 234 4.12 0.52 -14.03
N GLN A 235 3.98 0.90 -12.76
CA GLN A 235 4.11 2.31 -12.35
C GLN A 235 5.54 2.85 -12.55
N PHE A 236 6.57 2.02 -12.33
CA PHE A 236 7.95 2.41 -12.60
C PHE A 236 8.25 2.54 -14.09
N LYS A 237 7.67 1.70 -14.95
CA LYS A 237 7.75 1.87 -16.40
C LYS A 237 7.12 3.17 -16.86
N GLU A 238 5.95 3.52 -16.33
CA GLU A 238 5.29 4.80 -16.60
C GLU A 238 6.19 5.97 -16.21
N MET A 239 6.74 5.97 -14.99
CA MET A 239 7.66 7.02 -14.52
C MET A 239 8.93 7.10 -15.36
N LEU A 240 9.49 5.96 -15.79
CA LEU A 240 10.67 5.92 -16.66
C LEU A 240 10.39 6.54 -18.03
N PHE A 241 9.22 6.23 -18.60
CA PHE A 241 8.77 6.80 -19.86
C PHE A 241 8.59 8.33 -19.74
N ASP A 242 7.89 8.80 -18.71
CA ASP A 242 7.68 10.23 -18.46
C ASP A 242 8.99 11.00 -18.27
N LEU A 243 9.96 10.40 -17.58
CA LEU A 243 11.29 11.00 -17.35
C LEU A 243 12.21 10.93 -18.58
N GLY A 244 11.85 10.16 -19.61
CA GLY A 244 12.72 9.89 -20.77
C GLY A 244 14.04 9.20 -20.38
N LYS A 245 14.00 8.30 -19.40
CA LYS A 245 15.19 7.63 -18.84
C LYS A 245 15.34 6.22 -19.38
N ASP A 246 16.54 5.92 -19.88
CA ASP A 246 16.93 4.58 -20.31
C ASP A 246 17.56 3.79 -19.14
N VAL A 247 16.74 3.44 -18.15
CA VAL A 247 17.13 2.56 -17.04
C VAL A 247 16.56 1.18 -17.33
N LYS A 248 17.41 0.15 -17.27
CA LYS A 248 16.95 -1.23 -17.49
C LYS A 248 16.10 -1.68 -16.31
N LEU A 249 14.86 -2.07 -16.59
CA LEU A 249 13.94 -2.58 -15.58
C LEU A 249 13.84 -4.10 -15.69
N TYR A 250 13.99 -4.80 -14.57
CA TYR A 250 13.82 -6.24 -14.45
C TYR A 250 12.68 -6.54 -13.47
N GLY A 251 11.81 -7.47 -13.82
CA GLY A 251 10.60 -7.78 -13.06
C GLY A 251 9.88 -8.99 -13.64
N LYS A 252 8.55 -9.01 -13.48
CA LYS A 252 7.69 -10.06 -14.00
C LYS A 252 7.56 -10.01 -15.51
N SER A 253 7.46 -8.82 -16.11
CA SER A 253 7.30 -8.73 -17.57
C SER A 253 8.55 -9.14 -18.35
N THR A 254 9.73 -9.07 -17.71
CA THR A 254 11.00 -9.51 -18.28
C THR A 254 11.30 -10.97 -17.98
N GLY A 255 10.37 -11.70 -17.34
CA GLY A 255 10.51 -13.11 -17.00
C GLY A 255 11.52 -13.40 -15.88
N HIS A 256 12.01 -12.38 -15.17
CA HIS A 256 12.93 -12.58 -14.04
C HIS A 256 12.18 -12.96 -12.76
N PHE A 257 10.91 -12.57 -12.67
CA PHE A 257 10.02 -12.99 -11.61
C PHE A 257 8.76 -13.61 -12.18
N SER A 258 8.19 -14.58 -11.45
CA SER A 258 6.91 -15.18 -11.81
C SER A 258 5.74 -14.39 -11.22
N ARG A 259 4.59 -14.43 -11.90
CA ARG A 259 3.29 -14.08 -11.30
C ARG A 259 2.70 -15.23 -10.49
N LEU A 260 3.30 -16.41 -10.59
CA LEU A 260 2.88 -17.62 -9.88
C LEU A 260 3.58 -17.70 -8.53
N TYR A 261 2.91 -18.39 -7.60
CA TYR A 261 3.42 -18.71 -6.28
C TYR A 261 3.59 -17.51 -5.35
N GLU A 262 3.73 -17.81 -4.08
CA GLU A 262 4.17 -16.87 -3.06
C GLU A 262 5.70 -16.77 -3.12
N TYR A 263 6.23 -15.56 -2.91
CA TYR A 263 7.68 -15.37 -2.95
C TYR A 263 8.35 -15.98 -1.71
N ASN A 264 9.59 -16.43 -1.90
CA ASN A 264 10.48 -16.92 -0.86
C ASN A 264 11.92 -16.50 -1.18
N LEU A 265 12.87 -16.87 -0.32
CA LEU A 265 14.28 -16.51 -0.48
C LEU A 265 14.88 -17.07 -1.78
N ASP A 266 14.57 -18.31 -2.13
CA ASP A 266 15.11 -18.97 -3.32
C ASP A 266 14.70 -18.22 -4.60
N ILE A 267 13.40 -17.87 -4.72
CA ILE A 267 12.86 -17.11 -5.86
C ILE A 267 13.52 -15.73 -5.99
N VAL A 268 13.88 -15.09 -4.87
CA VAL A 268 14.48 -13.74 -4.88
C VAL A 268 16.00 -13.80 -5.10
N ALA A 269 16.64 -14.91 -4.75
CA ALA A 269 18.08 -15.11 -4.91
C ALA A 269 18.49 -15.53 -6.33
N GLU A 270 17.65 -16.29 -7.02
CA GLU A 270 17.83 -16.72 -8.42
C GLU A 270 17.77 -15.54 -9.41
#